data_AF-A0AAW1VVI5-F1
#
_entry.id   AF-A0AAW1VVI5-F1
#
_cell.length_a   1.000
_cell.length_b   1.000
_cell.length_c   1.000
_cell.angle_alpha   90.00
_cell.angle_beta   90.00
_cell.angle_gamma   90.00
#
_symmetry.space_group_name_H-M   'P 1'
#
loop_
_entity.id
_entity.type
_entity.pdbx_description
1 polymer ?
#
loop_
_entity_poly.entity_id
_entity_poly.type
_entity_poly.pdbx_seq_one_letter_code
_entity_poly.pdbx_strand_id
1 'polypeptide(L)'
;MNQADQKGKALSFAAVSAAIDNRRFLGDVSDMDLDVLEQILPHCSKAQLTRIEKSTKGRDLSLVTDKLWKRFYETEFGIKSTELLIEVMKEANLTLKWSEMYREKSNRVKEVAEKKVRDRLKVLHRKEDARKQSRQVRVCEKVQPSSSNKRNLAKQVTGPKSKLMKRVIS
;
A
#
# COMPACT_ATOMS: atom_id res chain seq x y z
N MET A 1 -14.53 -53.50 -17.80
CA MET A 1 -14.32 -52.22 -17.08
C MET A 1 -14.93 -52.35 -15.70
N ASN A 2 -14.12 -52.33 -14.65
CA ASN A 2 -14.52 -52.70 -13.29
C ASN A 2 -15.36 -51.59 -12.61
N GLN A 3 -16.53 -51.97 -12.12
CA GLN A 3 -17.49 -51.08 -11.44
C GLN A 3 -16.96 -50.50 -10.12
N ALA A 4 -15.92 -51.12 -9.52
CA ALA A 4 -15.22 -50.63 -8.34
C ALA A 4 -14.33 -49.40 -8.65
N ASP A 5 -13.74 -49.32 -9.84
CA ASP A 5 -12.87 -48.22 -10.25
C ASP A 5 -13.68 -46.95 -10.59
N GLN A 6 -14.91 -47.11 -11.10
CA GLN A 6 -15.85 -46.00 -11.28
C GLN A 6 -16.39 -45.44 -9.96
N LYS A 7 -16.67 -46.30 -8.97
CA LYS A 7 -17.15 -45.84 -7.64
C LYS A 7 -16.07 -45.10 -6.85
N GLY A 8 -14.81 -45.56 -6.91
CA GLY A 8 -13.68 -44.86 -6.30
C GLY A 8 -13.47 -43.46 -6.89
N LYS A 9 -13.53 -43.33 -8.22
CA LYS A 9 -13.40 -42.04 -8.94
C LYS A 9 -14.58 -41.09 -8.71
N ALA A 10 -15.79 -41.61 -8.53
CA ALA A 10 -16.97 -40.79 -8.26
C ALA A 10 -16.96 -40.19 -6.84
N LEU A 11 -16.50 -40.96 -5.85
CA LEU A 11 -16.34 -40.47 -4.46
C LEU A 11 -15.27 -39.38 -4.37
N SER A 12 -14.15 -39.52 -5.09
CA SER A 12 -13.12 -38.48 -5.13
C SER A 12 -13.63 -37.20 -5.82
N PHE A 13 -14.40 -37.33 -6.90
CA PHE A 13 -14.95 -36.17 -7.61
C PHE A 13 -15.93 -35.36 -6.75
N ALA A 14 -16.88 -36.03 -6.09
CA ALA A 14 -17.84 -35.35 -5.21
C ALA A 14 -17.14 -34.66 -4.03
N ALA A 15 -16.09 -35.28 -3.46
CA ALA A 15 -15.30 -34.70 -2.38
C ALA A 15 -14.52 -33.46 -2.84
N VAL A 16 -13.89 -33.50 -4.02
CA VAL A 16 -13.19 -32.36 -4.62
C VAL A 16 -14.17 -31.22 -4.90
N SER A 17 -15.33 -31.50 -5.51
CA SER A 17 -16.35 -30.49 -5.79
C SER A 17 -16.85 -29.83 -4.50
N ALA A 18 -17.19 -30.62 -3.48
CA ALA A 18 -17.62 -30.09 -2.19
C ALA A 18 -16.54 -29.24 -1.52
N ALA A 19 -15.26 -29.60 -1.65
CA ALA A 19 -14.15 -28.81 -1.12
C ALA A 19 -13.95 -27.49 -1.87
N ILE A 20 -14.16 -27.45 -3.19
CA ILE A 20 -14.14 -26.22 -3.99
C ILE A 20 -15.29 -25.28 -3.58
N ASP A 21 -16.48 -25.83 -3.37
CA ASP A 21 -17.66 -25.07 -2.93
C ASP A 21 -17.45 -24.50 -1.52
N ASN A 22 -16.88 -25.31 -0.63
CA ASN A 22 -16.62 -24.96 0.77
C ASN A 22 -15.21 -24.38 1.00
N ARG A 23 -14.52 -23.92 -0.04
CA ARG A 23 -13.12 -23.45 0.02
C ARG A 23 -12.85 -22.31 1.03
N ARG A 24 -13.89 -21.62 1.51
CA ARG A 24 -13.80 -20.59 2.57
C ARG A 24 -13.45 -21.17 3.94
N PHE A 25 -13.73 -22.45 4.14
CA PHE A 25 -13.49 -23.18 5.38
C PHE A 25 -12.19 -23.98 5.36
N LEU A 26 -11.48 -24.03 4.23
CA LEU A 26 -10.16 -24.65 4.15
C LEU A 26 -9.18 -23.95 5.11
N GLY A 27 -8.46 -24.76 5.87
CA GLY A 27 -7.53 -24.33 6.90
C GLY A 27 -6.21 -25.09 6.77
N ASP A 28 -5.94 -25.95 7.74
CA ASP A 28 -4.82 -26.90 7.65
C ASP A 28 -5.15 -27.98 6.62
N VAL A 29 -4.22 -28.21 5.69
CA VAL A 29 -4.33 -29.23 4.63
C VAL A 29 -3.17 -30.22 4.66
N SER A 30 -2.46 -30.30 5.80
CA SER A 30 -1.35 -31.24 6.01
C SER A 30 -1.74 -32.69 5.74
N ASP A 31 -2.98 -33.08 6.03
CA ASP A 31 -3.51 -34.44 5.86
C ASP A 31 -4.08 -34.74 4.45
N MET A 32 -4.15 -33.77 3.55
CA MET A 32 -4.77 -33.96 2.22
C MET A 32 -3.77 -34.43 1.16
N ASP A 33 -4.16 -35.34 0.27
CA ASP A 33 -3.27 -35.77 -0.82
C ASP A 33 -2.90 -34.62 -1.77
N LEU A 34 -1.66 -34.61 -2.29
CA LEU A 34 -1.17 -33.56 -3.19
C LEU A 34 -2.04 -33.45 -4.45
N ASP A 35 -2.50 -34.58 -4.99
CA ASP A 35 -3.33 -34.62 -6.20
C ASP A 35 -4.70 -33.96 -5.99
N VAL A 36 -5.24 -34.10 -4.78
CA VAL A 36 -6.50 -33.45 -4.37
C VAL A 36 -6.28 -31.94 -4.19
N LEU A 37 -5.13 -31.56 -3.61
CA LEU A 37 -4.75 -30.15 -3.48
C LEU A 37 -4.50 -29.47 -4.82
N GLU A 38 -3.91 -30.17 -5.79
CA GLU A 38 -3.70 -29.65 -7.15
C GLU A 38 -5.02 -29.35 -7.88
N GLN A 39 -6.11 -30.03 -7.49
CA GLN A 39 -7.45 -29.75 -8.02
C GLN A 39 -8.17 -28.62 -7.26
N ILE A 40 -8.04 -28.55 -5.93
CA ILE A 40 -8.80 -27.59 -5.11
C ILE A 40 -8.14 -26.20 -5.07
N LEU A 41 -6.82 -26.14 -4.84
CA LEU A 41 -6.10 -24.89 -4.61
C LEU A 41 -6.17 -23.88 -5.76
N PRO A 42 -6.23 -24.27 -7.06
CA PRO A 42 -6.42 -23.32 -8.15
C PRO A 42 -7.70 -22.50 -8.07
N HIS A 43 -8.73 -22.98 -7.36
CA HIS A 43 -10.00 -22.26 -7.17
C HIS A 43 -9.98 -21.33 -5.95
N CYS A 44 -8.93 -21.38 -5.13
CA CYS A 44 -8.75 -20.50 -3.99
C CYS A 44 -8.33 -19.10 -4.44
N SER A 45 -8.89 -18.08 -3.79
CA SER A 45 -8.37 -16.72 -3.87
C SER A 45 -7.01 -16.63 -3.18
N LYS A 46 -6.19 -15.64 -3.56
CA LYS A 46 -4.92 -15.33 -2.89
C LYS A 46 -5.02 -15.26 -1.36
N ALA A 47 -6.05 -14.61 -0.84
CA ALA A 47 -6.24 -14.45 0.60
C ALA A 47 -6.49 -15.80 1.29
N GLN A 48 -7.24 -16.68 0.64
CA GLN A 48 -7.45 -18.05 1.11
C GLN A 48 -6.16 -18.86 1.03
N LEU A 49 -5.41 -18.77 -0.07
CA LEU A 49 -4.14 -19.46 -0.23
C LEU A 49 -3.12 -19.06 0.86
N THR A 50 -3.03 -17.75 1.14
CA THR A 50 -2.19 -17.22 2.22
C THR A 50 -2.60 -17.76 3.59
N ARG A 51 -3.91 -17.90 3.83
CA ARG A 51 -4.43 -18.46 5.09
C ARG A 51 -4.10 -19.93 5.21
N ILE A 52 -4.30 -20.72 4.15
CA ILE A 52 -3.99 -22.16 4.12
C ILE A 52 -2.50 -22.39 4.38
N GLU A 53 -1.61 -21.66 3.71
CA GLU A 53 -0.16 -21.77 3.93
C GLU A 53 0.26 -21.39 5.35
N LYS A 54 -0.42 -20.44 6.00
CA LYS A 54 -0.14 -20.08 7.40
C LYS A 54 -0.71 -21.08 8.40
N SER A 55 -1.84 -21.71 8.08
CA SER A 55 -2.51 -22.68 8.94
C SER A 55 -1.86 -24.06 8.87
N THR A 56 -1.33 -24.44 7.71
CA THR A 56 -0.69 -25.73 7.48
C THR A 56 0.72 -25.74 8.07
N LYS A 57 0.99 -26.67 8.99
CA LYS A 57 2.31 -26.81 9.63
C LYS A 57 2.94 -28.15 9.25
N GLY A 58 4.26 -28.17 9.10
CA GLY A 58 5.03 -29.41 8.93
C GLY A 58 5.03 -30.02 7.53
N ARG A 59 4.38 -29.40 6.54
CA ARG A 59 4.39 -29.86 5.14
C ARG A 59 4.67 -28.71 4.18
N ASP A 60 5.60 -28.93 3.25
CA ASP A 60 5.87 -27.93 2.21
C ASP A 60 4.82 -28.04 1.09
N LEU A 61 3.96 -27.02 0.98
CA LEU A 61 2.96 -26.92 -0.08
C LEU A 61 3.51 -26.30 -1.38
N SER A 62 4.78 -25.88 -1.39
CA SER A 62 5.39 -25.14 -2.50
C SER A 62 5.26 -25.88 -3.85
N LEU A 63 5.23 -27.22 -3.86
CA LEU A 63 5.06 -28.00 -5.09
C LEU A 63 3.79 -27.62 -5.88
N VAL A 64 2.72 -27.29 -5.16
CA VAL A 64 1.43 -26.92 -5.74
C VAL A 64 1.25 -25.40 -5.72
N THR A 65 1.61 -24.74 -4.62
CA THR A 65 1.30 -23.32 -4.42
C THR A 65 2.22 -22.39 -5.21
N ASP A 66 3.46 -22.78 -5.50
CA ASP A 66 4.43 -21.91 -6.18
C ASP A 66 3.96 -21.52 -7.59
N LYS A 67 3.37 -22.48 -8.33
CA LYS A 67 2.72 -22.23 -9.63
C LYS A 67 1.55 -21.25 -9.53
N LEU A 68 0.78 -21.33 -8.43
CA LEU A 68 -0.36 -20.43 -8.18
C LEU A 68 0.10 -19.02 -7.83
N TRP A 69 1.14 -18.90 -7.00
CA TRP A 69 1.76 -17.62 -6.67
C TRP A 69 2.33 -16.91 -7.88
N LYS A 70 2.95 -17.65 -8.82
CA LYS A 70 3.38 -17.09 -10.10
C LYS A 70 2.21 -16.50 -10.89
N ARG A 71 1.07 -17.21 -10.98
CA ARG A 71 -0.14 -16.73 -11.66
C ARG A 71 -0.72 -15.47 -11.00
N PHE A 72 -0.75 -15.42 -9.67
CA PHE A 72 -1.20 -14.22 -8.96
C PHE A 72 -0.27 -13.04 -9.18
N TYR A 73 1.05 -13.27 -9.19
CA TYR A 73 2.03 -12.24 -9.48
C TYR A 73 1.82 -11.66 -10.89
N GLU A 74 1.66 -12.52 -11.89
CA GLU A 74 1.40 -12.13 -13.26
C GLU A 74 0.08 -11.35 -13.41
N THR A 75 -0.97 -11.79 -12.71
CA THR A 75 -2.29 -11.13 -12.73
C THR A 75 -2.25 -9.74 -12.11
N GLU A 76 -1.53 -9.56 -11.00
CA GLU A 76 -1.52 -8.27 -10.28
C GLU A 76 -0.46 -7.29 -10.78
N PHE A 77 0.68 -7.80 -11.27
CA PHE A 77 1.82 -6.97 -11.66
C PHE A 77 2.14 -7.00 -13.15
N GLY A 78 1.46 -7.86 -13.90
CA GLY A 78 1.61 -8.01 -15.35
C GLY A 78 2.74 -8.94 -15.77
N ILE A 79 2.56 -9.50 -16.97
CA ILE A 79 3.45 -10.48 -17.61
C ILE A 79 4.89 -9.97 -17.71
N LYS A 80 5.07 -8.73 -18.20
CA LYS A 80 6.39 -8.11 -18.36
C LYS A 80 7.20 -8.10 -17.06
N SER A 81 6.55 -7.85 -15.94
CA SER A 81 7.26 -7.86 -14.66
C SER A 81 7.62 -9.27 -14.20
N THR A 82 6.79 -10.26 -14.52
CA THR A 82 7.07 -11.67 -14.24
C THR A 82 8.26 -12.16 -15.05
N GLU A 83 8.32 -11.80 -16.34
CA GLU A 83 9.42 -12.14 -17.25
C GLU A 83 10.75 -11.57 -16.77
N LEU A 84 10.79 -10.27 -16.44
CA LEU A 84 11.99 -9.64 -15.86
C LEU A 84 12.46 -10.33 -14.59
N LEU A 85 11.54 -10.74 -13.72
CA LEU A 85 11.91 -11.45 -12.50
C LEU A 85 12.47 -12.84 -12.80
N ILE A 86 11.92 -13.55 -13.77
CA ILE A 86 12.43 -14.85 -14.23
C ILE A 86 13.84 -14.70 -14.81
N GLU A 87 14.10 -13.67 -15.59
CA GLU A 87 15.43 -13.36 -16.14
C GLU A 87 16.43 -13.12 -15.03
N VAL A 88 16.10 -12.24 -14.07
CA VAL A 88 16.95 -11.96 -12.91
C VAL A 88 17.23 -13.22 -12.08
N MET A 89 16.21 -14.07 -11.87
CA MET A 89 16.37 -15.34 -11.14
C MET A 89 17.32 -16.30 -11.87
N LYS A 90 17.24 -16.36 -13.20
CA LYS A 90 18.14 -17.17 -14.03
C LYS A 90 19.57 -16.66 -13.98
N GLU A 91 19.77 -15.35 -14.13
CA GLU A 91 21.10 -14.73 -14.08
C GLU A 91 21.76 -14.92 -12.71
N ALA A 92 20.99 -14.80 -11.63
CA ALA A 92 21.48 -14.94 -10.27
C ALA A 92 21.56 -16.40 -9.78
N ASN A 93 21.12 -17.39 -10.57
CA ASN A 93 20.96 -18.79 -10.17
C ASN A 93 20.18 -18.97 -8.85
N LEU A 94 19.13 -18.17 -8.64
CA LEU A 94 18.34 -18.20 -7.41
C LEU A 94 17.05 -19.00 -7.58
N THR A 95 16.85 -20.00 -6.73
CA THR A 95 15.57 -20.70 -6.55
C THR A 95 14.76 -19.99 -5.46
N LEU A 96 14.08 -18.90 -5.83
CA LEU A 96 13.20 -18.18 -4.90
C LEU A 96 11.75 -18.63 -5.06
N LYS A 97 11.03 -18.71 -3.94
CA LYS A 97 9.60 -19.03 -3.93
C LYS A 97 8.79 -17.83 -4.44
N TRP A 98 7.86 -18.05 -5.36
CA TRP A 98 7.00 -17.00 -5.91
C TRP A 98 6.16 -16.31 -4.83
N SER A 99 5.81 -17.02 -3.76
CA SER A 99 5.11 -16.47 -2.60
C SER A 99 5.88 -15.34 -1.90
N GLU A 100 7.21 -15.45 -1.84
CA GLU A 100 8.08 -14.46 -1.22
C GLU A 100 8.25 -13.24 -2.12
N MET A 101 8.46 -13.47 -3.42
CA MET A 101 8.57 -12.40 -4.41
C MET A 101 7.29 -11.58 -4.48
N TYR A 102 6.15 -12.27 -4.43
CA TYR A 102 4.84 -11.64 -4.36
C TYR A 102 4.69 -10.79 -3.10
N ARG A 103 5.06 -11.34 -1.93
CA ARG A 103 4.95 -10.63 -0.63
C ARG A 103 5.83 -9.38 -0.61
N GLU A 104 7.09 -9.51 -0.99
CA GLU A 104 8.05 -8.41 -1.04
C GLU A 104 7.56 -7.28 -1.95
N LYS A 105 7.15 -7.63 -3.17
CA LYS A 105 6.64 -6.61 -4.10
C LYS A 105 5.35 -5.96 -3.62
N SER A 106 4.43 -6.75 -3.06
CA SER A 106 3.18 -6.22 -2.49
C SER A 106 3.44 -5.25 -1.35
N ASN A 107 4.41 -5.54 -0.48
CA ASN A 107 4.82 -4.65 0.60
C ASN A 107 5.41 -3.36 0.06
N ARG A 108 6.32 -3.43 -0.94
CA ARG A 108 6.88 -2.23 -1.59
C ARG A 108 5.80 -1.33 -2.19
N VAL A 109 4.81 -1.91 -2.87
CA VAL A 109 3.69 -1.14 -3.45
C VAL A 109 2.88 -0.45 -2.34
N LYS A 110 2.58 -1.16 -1.25
CA LYS A 110 1.88 -0.58 -0.09
C LYS A 110 2.68 0.54 0.55
N GLU A 111 3.97 0.35 0.78
CA GLU A 111 4.84 1.37 1.38
C GLU A 111 4.90 2.66 0.56
N VAL A 112 4.99 2.55 -0.77
CA VAL A 112 4.97 3.71 -1.67
C VAL A 112 3.63 4.45 -1.57
N ALA A 113 2.52 3.70 -1.55
CA ALA A 113 1.19 4.29 -1.40
C ALA A 113 1.03 5.00 -0.04
N GLU A 114 1.44 4.36 1.05
CA GLU A 114 1.40 4.95 2.38
C GLU A 114 2.30 6.17 2.50
N LYS A 115 3.52 6.13 1.94
CA LYS A 115 4.44 7.27 1.92
C LYS A 115 3.80 8.47 1.24
N LYS A 116 3.16 8.26 0.08
CA LYS A 116 2.44 9.32 -0.63
C LYS A 116 1.30 9.93 0.19
N VAL A 117 0.56 9.11 0.92
CA VAL A 117 -0.48 9.58 1.85
C VAL A 117 0.13 10.39 2.99
N ARG A 118 1.20 9.87 3.62
CA ARG A 118 1.92 10.57 4.70
C ARG A 118 2.46 11.91 4.24
N ASP A 119 3.05 11.98 3.05
CA ASP A 119 3.63 13.22 2.52
C ASP A 119 2.53 14.27 2.23
N ARG A 120 1.39 13.84 1.67
CA ARG A 120 0.22 14.72 1.51
C ARG A 120 -0.29 15.24 2.85
N LEU A 121 -0.38 14.38 3.86
CA LEU A 121 -0.82 14.75 5.19
C LEU A 121 0.11 15.80 5.82
N LYS A 122 1.44 15.64 5.68
CA LYS A 122 2.42 16.63 6.15
C LYS A 122 2.24 17.99 5.50
N VAL A 123 1.96 18.03 4.19
CA VAL A 123 1.70 19.28 3.46
C VAL A 123 0.46 19.99 4.01
N LEU A 124 -0.63 19.24 4.25
CA LEU A 124 -1.86 19.81 4.80
C LEU A 124 -1.66 20.39 6.20
N HIS A 125 -0.92 19.69 7.07
CA HIS A 125 -0.60 20.18 8.41
C HIS A 125 0.20 21.49 8.35
N ARG A 126 1.26 21.54 7.53
CA ARG A 126 2.07 22.76 7.35
C ARG A 126 1.23 23.94 6.84
N LYS A 127 0.30 23.69 5.91
CA LYS A 127 -0.60 24.72 5.37
C LYS A 127 -1.53 25.26 6.46
N GLU A 128 -2.05 24.37 7.30
CA GLU A 128 -2.93 24.74 8.40
C GLU A 128 -2.18 25.53 9.49
N ASP A 129 -0.95 25.12 9.82
CA ASP A 129 -0.10 25.84 10.75
C ASP A 129 0.22 27.25 10.23
N ALA A 130 0.60 27.37 8.95
CA ALA A 130 0.82 28.68 8.32
C ALA A 130 -0.43 29.57 8.35
N ARG A 131 -1.63 28.98 8.13
CA ARG A 131 -2.91 29.70 8.24
C ARG A 131 -3.13 30.22 9.66
N LYS A 132 -2.86 29.42 10.69
CA LYS A 132 -2.97 29.84 12.10
C LYS A 132 -1.96 30.92 12.44
N GLN A 133 -0.70 30.75 12.06
CA GLN A 133 0.37 31.71 12.28
C GLN A 133 0.12 33.06 11.60
N SER A 134 -0.46 33.05 10.39
CA SER A 134 -0.82 34.28 9.68
C SER A 134 -1.89 35.12 10.39
N ARG A 135 -2.72 34.50 11.24
CA ARG A 135 -3.78 35.15 12.02
C ARG A 135 -3.30 35.57 13.41
N GLN A 136 -2.08 35.21 13.81
CA GLN A 136 -1.55 35.55 15.12
C GLN A 136 -1.18 37.04 15.17
N VAL A 137 -1.69 37.75 16.18
CA VAL A 137 -1.35 39.15 16.44
C VAL A 137 0.13 39.22 16.83
N ARG A 138 0.92 40.00 16.08
CA ARG A 138 2.32 40.27 16.42
C ARG A 138 2.37 41.43 17.40
N VAL A 139 3.12 41.26 18.49
CA VAL A 139 3.45 42.36 19.41
C VAL A 139 4.42 43.28 18.67
N CYS A 140 3.98 44.50 18.35
CA CYS A 140 4.88 45.52 17.81
C CYS A 140 5.87 45.92 18.90
N GLU A 141 7.16 45.76 18.62
CA GLU A 141 8.21 46.31 19.48
C GLU A 141 8.08 47.84 19.45
N LYS A 142 7.97 48.46 20.63
CA LYS A 142 7.96 49.92 20.75
C LYS A 142 9.34 50.44 20.35
N VAL A 143 9.50 50.80 19.08
CA VAL A 143 10.63 51.60 18.64
C VAL A 143 10.55 52.93 19.38
N GLN A 144 11.59 53.25 20.16
CA GLN A 144 11.67 54.56 20.79
C GLN A 144 11.61 55.64 19.70
N PRO A 145 10.79 56.68 19.86
CA PRO A 145 10.68 57.73 18.84
C PRO A 145 12.08 58.30 18.58
N SER A 146 12.54 58.21 17.33
CA SER A 146 13.76 58.85 16.89
C SER A 146 13.64 60.34 17.20
N SER A 147 14.53 60.84 18.06
CA SER A 147 14.46 62.18 18.67
C SER A 147 14.77 63.33 17.72
N SER A 148 14.89 63.08 16.41
CA SER A 148 15.22 64.10 15.41
C SER A 148 14.03 64.47 14.55
N ASN A 149 13.05 65.17 15.14
CA ASN A 149 12.20 66.14 14.43
C ASN A 149 11.39 66.96 15.44
N LYS A 150 12.04 67.92 16.09
CA LYS A 150 11.36 69.06 16.71
C LYS A 150 10.75 69.91 15.59
N ARG A 151 9.48 69.68 15.23
CA ARG A 151 8.70 70.66 14.46
C ARG A 151 7.62 71.23 15.36
N ASN A 152 7.81 72.52 15.66
CA ASN A 152 6.98 73.38 16.49
C ASN A 152 5.50 73.28 16.08
N LEU A 153 4.63 73.05 17.07
CA LEU A 153 3.17 73.18 16.92
C LEU A 153 2.81 74.67 16.94
N ALA A 154 3.06 75.35 15.82
CA ALA A 154 2.46 76.65 15.52
C ALA A 154 1.17 76.41 14.73
N LYS A 155 0.06 76.91 15.28
CA LYS A 155 -1.27 76.97 14.66
C LYS A 155 -1.18 77.52 13.23
N GLN A 156 -1.73 76.82 12.22
CA GLN A 156 -2.38 77.42 11.03
C GLN A 156 -3.37 76.42 10.37
N VAL A 157 -4.66 76.71 10.53
CA VAL A 157 -5.72 76.86 9.52
C VAL A 157 -5.59 76.13 8.15
N THR A 158 -6.70 75.43 7.79
CA THR A 158 -7.24 75.05 6.45
C THR A 158 -6.61 73.96 5.57
N GLY A 159 -7.47 73.02 5.13
CA GLY A 159 -7.45 72.47 3.76
C GLY A 159 -7.01 71.00 3.57
N PRO A 160 -7.75 70.17 2.78
CA PRO A 160 -7.50 68.73 2.67
C PRO A 160 -6.55 68.38 1.50
N LYS A 161 -5.75 67.31 1.68
CA LYS A 161 -5.35 66.26 0.69
C LYS A 161 -3.95 65.71 0.99
N SER A 162 -3.83 64.39 1.15
CA SER A 162 -3.23 63.48 0.15
C SER A 162 -2.65 62.18 0.74
N LYS A 163 -2.75 61.15 -0.10
CA LYS A 163 -2.39 59.72 0.00
C LYS A 163 -1.13 59.38 0.80
N LEU A 164 -1.26 58.45 1.75
CA LEU A 164 -0.14 57.72 2.35
C LEU A 164 -0.06 56.31 1.72
N MET A 165 0.86 56.11 0.77
CA MET A 165 1.23 54.76 0.33
C MET A 165 2.17 54.14 1.37
N LYS A 166 1.77 53.01 1.96
CA LYS A 166 2.66 52.18 2.78
C LYS A 166 3.47 51.28 1.85
N ARG A 167 4.79 51.44 1.86
CA ARG A 167 5.74 50.55 1.18
C ARG A 167 5.76 49.19 1.88
N VAL A 168 5.64 48.12 1.09
CA VAL A 168 5.96 46.75 1.47
C VAL A 168 7.47 46.59 1.32
N ILE A 169 8.15 46.09 2.35
CA ILE A 169 9.57 45.73 2.29
C ILE A 169 9.64 44.23 1.99
N SER A 170 10.47 43.88 1.01
CA SER A 170 10.73 42.53 0.50
C SER A 170 11.52 41.67 1.48
#